data_AF-A0A950PD51-F1
#
_entry.id   AF-A0A950PD51-F1
#
_cell.length_a   1.000
_cell.length_b   1.000
_cell.length_c   1.000
_cell.angle_alpha   90.00
_cell.angle_beta   90.00
_cell.angle_gamma   90.00
#
_symmetry.space_group_name_H-M   'P 1'
#
loop_
_entity.id
_entity.type
_entity.pdbx_description
1 polymer ?
#
loop_
_entity_poly.entity_id
_entity_poly.type
_entity_poly.pdbx_seq_one_letter_code
_entity_poly.pdbx_strand_id
1 'polypeptide(L)' 'MHTVEIFHRGRDVVGPMSQMREWLDSRRVTPGLFMMSPLANGIAFRLEFATGIEAAVAAYALGGRVIADETVRAA' A
#
# COMPACT_ATOMS: atom_id res chain seq x y z
N MET A 1 13.27 0.26 -4.21
CA MET A 1 11.96 0.61 -3.67
C MET A 1 11.08 -0.62 -3.68
N HIS A 2 10.18 -0.75 -2.70
CA HIS A 2 9.33 -1.93 -2.54
C HIS A 2 7.88 -1.50 -2.35
N THR A 3 7.00 -1.96 -3.23
CA THR A 3 5.60 -1.53 -3.24
C THR A 3 4.71 -2.57 -2.59
N VAL A 4 3.83 -2.12 -1.70
CA VAL A 4 2.77 -2.93 -1.10
C VAL A 4 1.45 -2.52 -1.73
N GLU A 5 0.70 -3.50 -2.21
CA GLU A 5 -0.67 -3.33 -2.66
C GLU A 5 -1.65 -3.85 -1.61
N ILE A 6 -2.61 -3.02 -1.23
CA ILE A 6 -3.68 -3.35 -0.30
C ILE A 6 -5.00 -3.20 -1.06
N PHE A 7 -5.77 -4.29 -1.12
CA PHE A 7 -7.07 -4.28 -1.78
C PHE A 7 -8.19 -4.13 -0.75
N HIS A 8 -9.02 -3.11 -0.92
CA HIS A 8 -10.22 -2.92 -0.14
C HIS A 8 -11.46 -3.19 -1.00
N ARG A 9 -12.36 -4.05 -0.53
CA ARG A 9 -13.63 -4.32 -1.20
C ARG A 9 -14.66 -3.26 -0.82
N GLY A 10 -15.29 -2.65 -1.81
CA GLY A 10 -16.23 -1.56 -1.61
C GLY A 10 -15.66 -0.21 -2.05
N ARG A 11 -16.45 0.85 -1.92
CA ARG A 11 -16.06 2.20 -2.34
C ARG A 11 -15.74 3.14 -1.19
N ASP A 12 -15.84 2.68 0.06
CA ASP A 12 -15.42 3.51 1.18
C ASP A 12 -13.89 3.59 1.22
N VAL A 13 -13.40 4.81 1.40
CA VAL A 13 -11.99 5.14 1.44
C VAL A 13 -11.59 5.55 2.85
N VAL A 14 -12.53 6.07 3.66
CA VAL A 14 -12.24 6.72 4.93
C VAL A 14 -11.69 5.73 5.94
N GLY A 15 -12.34 4.58 6.10
CA GLY A 15 -11.87 3.53 7.02
C GLY A 15 -10.47 3.02 6.68
N PRO A 16 -10.25 2.51 5.45
CA PRO A 16 -8.93 2.02 5.03
C PRO A 16 -7.83 3.08 5.11
N MET A 17 -8.08 4.31 4.67
CA MET A 17 -7.07 5.38 4.76
C MET A 17 -6.74 5.76 6.20
N SER A 18 -7.73 5.78 7.10
CA SER A 18 -7.50 6.08 8.51
C SER A 18 -6.61 5.01 9.15
N GLN A 19 -6.90 3.74 8.89
CA GLN A 19 -6.08 2.61 9.37
C GLN A 19 -4.65 2.68 8.83
N MET A 20 -4.47 2.95 7.54
CA MET A 20 -3.13 3.10 6.95
C MET A 20 -2.38 4.28 7.56
N ARG A 21 -3.04 5.42 7.74
CA ARG A 21 -2.43 6.61 8.37
C ARG A 21 -1.99 6.33 9.81
N GLU A 22 -2.86 5.75 10.63
CA GLU A 22 -2.51 5.39 12.02
C GLU A 22 -1.31 4.44 12.08
N TRP A 23 -1.27 3.47 11.16
CA TRP A 23 -0.16 2.54 11.08
C TRP A 23 1.17 3.21 10.69
N LEU A 24 1.13 4.13 9.71
CA LEU A 24 2.30 4.91 9.27
C LEU A 24 2.78 5.85 10.37
N ASP A 25 1.86 6.58 11.01
CA ASP A 25 2.15 7.56 12.06
C ASP A 25 2.76 6.89 13.29
N SER A 26 2.21 5.74 13.73
CA SER A 26 2.74 4.99 14.88
C SER A 26 4.18 4.51 14.69
N ARG A 27 4.63 4.37 13.44
CA ARG A 27 5.99 3.93 13.08
C ARG A 27 6.87 5.05 12.54
N ARG A 28 6.33 6.27 12.40
CA ARG A 28 7.00 7.42 11.79
C ARG A 28 7.55 7.11 10.39
N VAL A 29 6.80 6.31 9.63
CA VAL A 29 7.16 5.93 8.26
C VAL A 29 6.40 6.82 7.29
N THR A 30 7.12 7.45 6.37
CA THR A 30 6.53 8.19 5.24
C THR A 30 6.73 7.37 3.97
N PRO A 31 5.66 6.96 3.28
CA PRO A 31 5.80 6.21 2.03
C PRO A 31 6.33 7.13 0.92
N GLY A 32 7.16 6.59 0.03
CA GLY A 32 7.69 7.31 -1.14
C GLY A 32 6.63 7.58 -2.20
N LEU A 33 5.61 6.72 -2.25
CA LEU A 33 4.44 6.81 -3.10
C LEU A 33 3.22 6.41 -2.29
N PHE A 34 2.12 7.15 -2.46
CA PHE A 34 0.80 6.70 -2.07
C PHE A 34 -0.13 6.85 -3.28
N MET A 35 -0.59 5.74 -3.84
CA MET A 35 -1.49 5.73 -4.99
C MET A 35 -2.77 4.99 -4.64
N MET A 36 -3.90 5.56 -5.07
CA MET A 36 -5.22 4.95 -4.94
C MET A 36 -5.79 4.73 -6.34
N SER A 37 -6.09 3.48 -6.67
CA SER A 37 -6.63 3.07 -7.97
C SER A 37 -8.00 2.44 -7.77
N PRO A 38 -9.10 3.07 -8.24
CA PRO A 38 -10.41 2.44 -8.22
C PRO A 38 -10.45 1.23 -9.16
N LEU A 39 -11.07 0.15 -8.71
CA LEU A 39 -11.27 -1.10 -9.44
C LEU A 39 -12.78 -1.41 -9.54
N ALA A 40 -13.15 -2.34 -10.41
CA ALA A 40 -14.56 -2.69 -10.65
C ALA A 40 -15.30 -3.14 -9.36
N ASN A 41 -14.60 -3.78 -8.43
CA ASN A 41 -15.13 -4.36 -7.20
C ASN A 41 -14.54 -3.78 -5.91
N GLY A 42 -13.77 -2.68 -6.00
CA GLY A 42 -13.05 -2.17 -4.84
C GLY A 42 -12.06 -1.06 -5.18
N ILE A 43 -11.07 -0.90 -4.31
CA ILE A 43 -10.01 0.09 -4.42
C ILE A 43 -8.69 -0.58 -4.08
N ALA A 44 -7.68 -0.38 -4.93
CA ALA A 44 -6.30 -0.78 -4.63
C ALA A 44 -5.52 0.44 -4.12
N PHE A 45 -4.92 0.30 -2.95
CA PHE A 45 -3.96 1.26 -2.41
C PHE A 45 -2.55 0.71 -2.62
N ARG A 46 -1.65 1.55 -3.11
CA ARG A 46 -0.24 1.19 -3.32
C ARG A 46 0.64 2.15 -2.54
N LEU A 47 1.47 1.58 -1.67
CA LEU A 47 2.42 2.31 -0.85
C LEU A 47 3.83 1.84 -1.16
N GLU A 48 4.73 2.78 -1.44
CA GLU A 48 6.15 2.48 -1.66
C GLU A 48 6.96 2.69 -0.37
N PHE A 49 7.77 1.69 -0.03
CA PHE A 49 8.66 1.70 1.12
C PHE A 49 10.12 1.62 0.68
N ALA A 50 11.00 2.20 1.49
CA ALA A 50 12.43 2.24 1.22
C ALA A 50 13.06 0.84 1.28
N THR A 51 12.62 0.02 2.25
CA THR A 51 13.18 -1.32 2.48
C THR A 51 12.16 -2.43 2.27
N GLY A 52 12.64 -3.62 1.88
CA GLY A 52 11.80 -4.81 1.76
C GLY A 52 11.21 -5.26 3.11
N ILE A 53 11.91 -4.96 4.21
CA ILE A 53 11.44 -5.27 5.57
C ILE A 53 10.22 -4.40 5.92
N GLU A 54 10.28 -3.08 5.70
CA GLU A 54 9.13 -2.18 5.93
C GLU A 54 7.94 -2.59 5.07
N ALA A 55 8.17 -2.92 3.79
CA ALA A 55 7.12 -3.40 2.90
C ALA A 55 6.48 -4.71 3.39
N ALA A 56 7.29 -5.67 3.84
CA ALA A 56 6.77 -6.93 4.38
C ALA A 56 5.95 -6.72 5.66
N VAL A 57 6.43 -5.86 6.57
CA VAL A 57 5.75 -5.53 7.83
C VAL A 57 4.44 -4.75 7.57
N ALA A 58 4.43 -3.85 6.59
CA ALA A 58 3.23 -3.15 6.13
C ALA A 58 2.21 -4.11 5.50
N ALA A 59 2.65 -4.97 4.58
CA ALA A 59 1.80 -5.95 3.92
C ALA A 59 1.12 -6.87 4.95
N TYR A 60 1.88 -7.35 5.94
CA TYR A 60 1.32 -8.17 7.01
C TYR A 60 0.29 -7.41 7.86
N ALA A 61 0.61 -6.18 8.29
CA ALA A 61 -0.24 -5.45 9.22
C ALA A 61 -1.51 -4.85 8.58
N LEU A 62 -1.44 -4.49 7.29
CA LEU A 62 -2.53 -3.84 6.57
C LEU A 62 -3.33 -4.82 5.68
N GLY A 63 -3.01 -6.11 5.73
CA GLY A 63 -3.66 -7.13 4.90
C GLY A 63 -3.36 -6.98 3.40
N GLY A 64 -2.18 -6.45 3.08
CA GLY A 64 -1.69 -6.26 1.72
C GLY A 64 -0.73 -7.35 1.27
N ARG A 65 -0.12 -7.13 0.10
CA ARG A 65 0.92 -7.98 -0.48
C ARG A 65 2.02 -7.11 -1.09
N VAL A 66 3.27 -7.55 -0.98
CA VAL A 66 4.37 -6.92 -1.72
C VAL A 66 4.23 -7.28 -3.20
N ILE A 67 4.26 -6.28 -4.07
CA ILE A 67 4.23 -6.46 -5.52
C ILE A 67 5.62 -6.15 -6.09
N ALA A 68 6.01 -6.92 -7.12
CA ALA A 68 7.22 -6.59 -7.87
C ALA A 68 6.99 -5.27 -8.62
N ASP A 69 8.02 -4.43 -8.65
CA ASP A 69 7.99 -3.17 -9.40
C ASP A 69 7.85 -3.51 -10.90
N GLU A 70 6.65 -3.31 -11.46
CA GLU A 70 6.38 -3.58 -12.89
C GLU A 70 7.10 -2.60 -13.82
N THR A 71 7.79 -1.60 -13.28
CA THR A 71 8.60 -0.62 -14.01
C THR A 71 9.78 -1.25 -14.77
N VAL A 72 10.08 -2.54 -14.60
CA VAL A 72 11.14 -3.27 -15.34
C VAL A 72 10.62 -4.06 -16.56
N ARG A 73 9.32 -4.01 -16.91
CA ARG A 73 8.78 -4.76 -18.08
C ARG A 73 8.35 -3.92 -19.29
N ALA A 74 8.65 -2.62 -19.30
CA ALA A 74 8.33 -1.74 -20.43
C ALA A 74 9.56 -0.98 -20.96
N ALA A 75 10.71 -1.65 -21.07
CA ALA A 75 11.90 -1.15 -21.76
C ALA A 75 12.30 -2.08 -22.90
#